data_AF-A0A4W5P175-F1
#
_entry.id   AF-A0A4W5P175-F1
#
_cell.length_a   1.000
_cell.length_b   1.000
_cell.length_c   1.000
_cell.angle_alpha   90.00
_cell.angle_beta   90.00
_cell.angle_gamma   90.00
#
_symmetry.space_group_name_H-M   'P 1'
#
loop_
_entity.id
_entity.type
_entity.pdbx_description
1 polymer ?
#
loop_
_entity_poly.entity_id
_entity_poly.type
_entity_poly.pdbx_seq_one_letter_code
_entity_poly.pdbx_strand_id
1 'polypeptide(L)'
;MARISIPSLESSLPGIPQSVLAVSMETKYQCQQCHQVLRKPVQAQCGHRFCVHCLKLLTSSGPKPCEACRQEEIYEEPQSILNSNEAFPDNAAGREIASLPAKCISEGCSWTGCIKEYEAQHEGKCEYERVPCETCQVLILRSEKERHNERECEARTLNCKYCKVSFNFKEIKAHDEICQKFPMQCKDCGKKKIPREKFLDHSKSCAKSKTACPFSEVGCKVVVDVADAVTHNEGLVFIVFSVVVLQVRALENIVCVLNREVERSSLTLEAFSRQHRLDQDKIENLSNKVRQLERTLTMRDLQLAETDQTLRELQFCTFDGVFVWKIADFSRRRQDAVAGRTPAMFSPAFYSSKYGYKMCLRLYLNGDGTGRGTHLSLFFVVMRGKCDALLKWPFSQKVTLMLLDQNNREHIIDAFRPDVTSTSFQRPISEMNIASGCPLFCPLAKLAGKSSYLRDDTIFIKAIVDLTGL
;
A
#
# COMPACT_ATOMS: atom_id res chain seq x y z
N MET A 1 -8.04 14.48 -14.37
CA MET A 1 -8.10 13.05 -13.98
C MET A 1 -6.97 12.80 -13.01
N ALA A 2 -7.29 12.64 -11.72
CA ALA A 2 -6.30 12.45 -10.67
C ALA A 2 -5.45 11.20 -10.96
N ARG A 3 -4.12 11.34 -10.87
CA ARG A 3 -3.22 10.19 -10.80
C ARG A 3 -3.52 9.47 -9.49
N ILE A 4 -4.29 8.40 -9.58
CA ILE A 4 -4.47 7.49 -8.46
C ILE A 4 -3.12 6.81 -8.27
N SER A 5 -2.38 7.25 -7.25
CA SER A 5 -1.24 6.53 -6.71
C SER A 5 -1.67 5.09 -6.50
N ILE A 6 -0.99 4.16 -7.19
CA ILE A 6 -1.24 2.72 -7.15
C ILE A 6 -1.22 2.28 -5.67
N PRO A 7 -2.35 1.83 -5.09
CA PRO A 7 -2.34 1.19 -3.78
C PRO A 7 -1.40 -0.01 -3.87
N SER A 8 -0.53 -0.20 -2.87
CA SER A 8 0.50 -1.26 -2.78
C SER A 8 0.09 -2.56 -3.47
N LEU A 9 0.47 -2.69 -4.75
CA LEU A 9 0.07 -3.82 -5.57
C LEU A 9 1.05 -4.98 -5.37
N GLU A 10 1.10 -5.51 -4.15
CA GLU A 10 1.78 -6.77 -3.88
C GLU A 10 0.83 -7.91 -4.19
N SER A 11 0.65 -8.21 -5.48
CA SER A 11 0.33 -9.58 -5.87
C SER A 11 1.65 -10.22 -6.27
N SER A 12 2.13 -11.12 -5.42
CA SER A 12 3.31 -11.96 -5.69
C SER A 12 3.01 -13.07 -6.71
N LEU A 13 1.73 -13.31 -7.03
CA LEU A 13 1.31 -14.40 -7.89
C LEU A 13 1.30 -14.00 -9.38
N PRO A 14 1.69 -14.92 -10.28
CA PRO A 14 1.58 -14.73 -11.73
C PRO A 14 0.12 -14.76 -12.22
N GLY A 15 -0.09 -14.76 -13.54
CA GLY A 15 -1.43 -14.88 -14.13
C GLY A 15 -2.20 -16.11 -13.66
N ILE A 16 -3.53 -16.02 -13.66
CA ILE A 16 -4.41 -17.11 -13.22
C ILE A 16 -4.39 -18.19 -14.30
N PRO A 17 -4.08 -19.46 -13.98
CA PRO A 17 -4.02 -20.52 -14.98
C PRO A 17 -5.30 -20.62 -15.81
N GLN A 18 -5.18 -20.76 -17.12
CA GLN A 18 -6.32 -20.87 -18.03
C GLN A 18 -7.25 -22.04 -17.67
N SER A 19 -6.71 -23.12 -17.11
CA SER A 19 -7.46 -24.29 -16.64
C SER A 19 -8.45 -24.00 -15.50
N VAL A 20 -8.27 -22.88 -14.79
CA VAL A 20 -9.21 -22.39 -13.78
C VAL A 20 -10.48 -21.87 -14.43
N LEU A 21 -10.44 -21.35 -15.66
CA LEU A 21 -11.64 -20.91 -16.35
C LEU A 21 -12.52 -22.11 -16.70
N ALA A 22 -13.80 -22.01 -16.34
CA ALA A 22 -14.82 -22.98 -16.78
C ALA A 22 -15.32 -22.69 -18.20
N VAL A 23 -14.90 -21.56 -18.79
CA VAL A 23 -15.21 -21.12 -20.16
C VAL A 23 -13.93 -20.96 -20.98
N SER A 24 -14.07 -20.91 -22.30
CA SER A 24 -12.94 -20.60 -23.20
C SER A 24 -12.42 -19.19 -22.91
N MET A 25 -11.10 -19.06 -22.79
CA MET A 25 -10.44 -17.78 -22.57
C MET A 25 -10.48 -16.93 -23.85
N GLU A 26 -11.03 -15.72 -23.75
CA GLU A 26 -10.91 -14.71 -24.80
C GLU A 26 -9.50 -14.10 -24.82
N THR A 27 -8.98 -13.78 -26.00
CA THR A 27 -7.65 -13.18 -26.20
C THR A 27 -7.46 -11.87 -25.44
N LYS A 28 -8.54 -11.07 -25.28
CA LYS A 28 -8.50 -9.81 -24.52
C LYS A 28 -8.20 -9.98 -23.03
N TYR A 29 -8.37 -11.18 -22.48
CA TYR A 29 -8.07 -11.53 -21.09
C TYR A 29 -6.69 -12.18 -20.91
N GLN A 30 -5.93 -12.34 -21.99
CA GLN A 30 -4.62 -12.97 -21.98
C GLN A 30 -3.52 -11.98 -21.60
N CYS A 31 -2.62 -12.40 -20.72
CA CYS A 31 -1.43 -11.64 -20.37
C CYS A 31 -0.35 -11.80 -21.44
N GLN A 32 0.23 -10.69 -21.93
CA GLN A 32 1.25 -10.74 -22.99
C GLN A 32 2.60 -11.33 -22.57
N GLN A 33 2.84 -11.52 -21.27
CA GLN A 33 4.06 -12.17 -20.77
C GLN A 33 3.90 -13.65 -20.38
N CYS A 34 2.87 -13.99 -19.59
CA CYS A 34 2.70 -15.37 -19.10
C CYS A 34 1.68 -16.18 -19.92
N HIS A 35 0.97 -15.54 -20.84
CA HIS A 35 -0.08 -16.13 -21.68
C HIS A 35 -1.25 -16.78 -20.92
N GLN A 36 -1.31 -16.59 -19.60
CA GLN A 36 -2.41 -16.98 -18.72
C GLN A 36 -3.43 -15.85 -18.59
N VAL A 37 -4.53 -16.09 -17.88
CA VAL A 37 -5.57 -15.09 -17.60
C VAL A 37 -4.97 -13.96 -16.76
N LEU A 38 -5.25 -12.71 -17.14
CA LEU A 38 -4.70 -11.54 -16.48
C LEU A 38 -5.08 -11.48 -15.00
N ARG A 39 -4.09 -11.57 -14.11
CA ARG A 39 -4.24 -11.29 -12.68
C ARG A 39 -3.92 -9.84 -12.40
N LYS A 40 -4.87 -9.12 -11.77
CA LYS A 40 -4.77 -7.67 -11.52
C LYS A 40 -4.25 -6.95 -12.78
N PRO A 41 -5.01 -6.93 -13.87
CA PRO A 41 -4.54 -6.43 -15.16
C PRO A 41 -4.04 -4.99 -15.08
N VAL A 42 -2.91 -4.73 -15.72
CA VAL A 42 -2.40 -3.40 -16.03
C VAL A 42 -2.24 -3.25 -17.53
N GLN A 43 -2.46 -2.04 -18.01
CA GLN A 43 -2.29 -1.66 -19.40
C GLN A 43 -1.06 -0.75 -19.51
N ALA A 44 -0.14 -1.11 -20.41
CA ALA A 44 1.02 -0.30 -20.74
C ALA A 44 0.63 0.89 -21.63
N GLN A 45 1.54 1.85 -21.83
CA GLN A 45 1.30 3.01 -22.69
C GLN A 45 0.92 2.63 -24.13
N CYS A 46 1.55 1.59 -24.67
CA CYS A 46 1.22 1.02 -25.98
C CYS A 46 -0.16 0.34 -26.07
N GLY A 47 -0.85 0.17 -24.95
CA GLY A 47 -2.17 -0.44 -24.88
C GLY A 47 -2.18 -1.95 -24.60
N HIS A 48 -1.04 -2.63 -24.64
CA HIS A 48 -0.95 -4.05 -24.28
C HIS A 48 -1.14 -4.30 -22.79
N ARG A 49 -1.76 -5.45 -22.47
CA ARG A 49 -2.13 -5.84 -21.11
C ARG A 49 -1.19 -6.87 -20.51
N PHE A 50 -0.89 -6.68 -19.23
CA PHE A 50 -0.02 -7.58 -18.45
C PHE A 50 -0.62 -7.83 -17.07
N CYS A 51 -0.32 -8.99 -16.47
CA CYS A 51 -0.47 -9.14 -15.03
C CYS A 51 0.50 -8.19 -14.34
N VAL A 52 0.13 -7.64 -13.20
CA VAL A 52 1.05 -6.75 -12.46
C VAL A 52 2.35 -7.44 -12.09
N HIS A 53 2.28 -8.69 -11.64
CA HIS A 53 3.46 -9.49 -11.34
C HIS A 53 4.38 -9.60 -12.56
N CYS A 54 3.81 -9.91 -13.74
CA CYS A 54 4.56 -10.07 -14.97
C CYS A 54 5.21 -8.78 -15.46
N LEU A 55 4.48 -7.65 -15.42
CA LEU A 55 5.05 -6.37 -15.81
C LEU A 55 6.20 -5.97 -14.87
N LYS A 56 6.03 -6.14 -13.56
CA LYS A 56 7.09 -5.86 -12.58
C LYS A 56 8.33 -6.71 -12.81
N LEU A 57 8.16 -8.00 -13.11
CA LEU A 57 9.28 -8.89 -13.38
C LEU A 57 10.02 -8.46 -14.67
N LEU A 58 9.28 -8.14 -15.73
CA LEU A 58 9.83 -7.66 -17.00
C LEU A 58 10.65 -6.38 -16.84
N THR A 59 10.14 -5.40 -16.09
CA THR A 59 10.79 -4.09 -15.91
C THR A 59 11.70 -4.02 -14.68
N SER A 60 12.03 -5.16 -14.06
CA SER A 60 12.85 -5.23 -12.83
C SER A 60 14.26 -4.67 -13.00
N SER A 61 14.79 -4.69 -14.22
CA SER A 61 16.10 -4.12 -14.60
C SER A 61 16.00 -2.74 -15.27
N GLY A 62 14.83 -2.09 -15.19
CA GLY A 62 14.53 -0.82 -15.86
C GLY A 62 13.55 -0.97 -17.03
N PRO A 63 13.27 0.14 -17.74
CA PRO A 63 12.34 0.11 -18.88
C PRO A 63 12.79 -0.86 -19.98
N LYS A 64 11.84 -1.57 -20.59
CA LYS A 64 12.09 -2.59 -21.63
C LYS A 64 11.19 -2.40 -22.84
N PRO A 65 11.65 -2.69 -24.06
CA PRO A 65 10.78 -2.73 -25.24
C PRO A 65 9.61 -3.71 -25.06
N CYS A 66 8.42 -3.32 -25.51
CA CYS A 66 7.26 -4.21 -25.58
C CYS A 66 7.41 -5.20 -26.73
N GLU A 67 7.56 -6.49 -26.43
CA GLU A 67 7.71 -7.52 -27.46
C GLU A 67 6.40 -7.77 -28.23
N ALA A 68 5.24 -7.56 -27.59
CA ALA A 68 3.95 -7.65 -28.27
C ALA A 68 3.82 -6.61 -29.39
N CYS A 69 4.25 -5.35 -29.15
CA CYS A 69 4.30 -4.32 -30.20
C CYS A 69 5.21 -4.71 -31.37
N ARG A 70 6.31 -5.42 -31.11
CA ARG A 70 7.22 -5.89 -32.16
C ARG A 70 6.60 -7.01 -32.99
N GLN A 71 5.94 -7.95 -32.34
CA GLN A 71 5.24 -9.06 -33.00
C GLN A 71 4.05 -8.57 -33.84
N GLU A 72 3.38 -7.51 -33.39
CA GLU A 72 2.26 -6.88 -34.10
C GLU A 72 2.70 -5.82 -35.12
N GLU A 73 4.02 -5.58 -35.28
CA GLU A 73 4.59 -4.57 -36.20
C GLU A 73 4.10 -3.12 -35.95
N ILE A 74 3.74 -2.81 -34.70
CA ILE A 74 3.27 -1.48 -34.25
C ILE A 74 4.23 -0.81 -33.26
N TYR A 75 5.50 -1.23 -33.25
CA TYR A 75 6.50 -0.71 -32.31
C TYR A 75 6.90 0.73 -32.65
N GLU A 76 6.60 1.64 -31.73
CA GLU A 76 6.94 3.07 -31.80
C GLU A 76 7.57 3.56 -30.49
N GLU A 77 8.73 4.20 -30.55
CA GLU A 77 9.35 4.85 -29.40
C GLU A 77 8.89 6.31 -29.26
N PRO A 78 8.54 6.78 -28.05
CA PRO A 78 8.73 6.12 -26.74
C PRO A 78 7.55 5.24 -26.27
N GLN A 79 6.44 5.19 -27.01
CA GLN A 79 5.16 4.62 -26.55
C GLN A 79 5.20 3.09 -26.29
N SER A 80 6.06 2.39 -27.02
CA SER A 80 6.25 0.92 -26.93
C SER A 80 7.31 0.52 -25.91
N ILE A 81 7.78 1.45 -25.06
CA ILE A 81 8.66 1.15 -23.94
C ILE A 81 7.82 0.84 -22.70
N LEU A 82 7.92 -0.40 -22.22
CA LEU A 82 7.29 -0.84 -20.98
C LEU A 82 8.01 -0.23 -19.79
N ASN A 83 7.23 0.46 -18.96
CA ASN A 83 7.69 1.07 -17.73
C ASN A 83 6.63 0.86 -16.63
N SER A 84 7.04 0.24 -15.52
CA SER A 84 6.12 -0.04 -14.40
C SER A 84 5.52 1.22 -13.78
N ASN A 85 6.17 2.37 -13.91
CA ASN A 85 5.70 3.63 -13.34
C ASN A 85 4.69 4.35 -14.24
N GLU A 86 4.56 3.92 -15.49
CA GLU A 86 3.71 4.55 -16.49
C GLU A 86 2.53 3.67 -16.94
N ALA A 87 2.55 2.39 -16.56
CA ALA A 87 1.40 1.51 -16.72
C ALA A 87 0.28 1.85 -15.73
N PHE A 88 -0.96 1.70 -16.17
CA PHE A 88 -2.15 2.00 -15.37
C PHE A 88 -2.98 0.74 -15.10
N PRO A 89 -3.63 0.62 -13.93
CA PRO A 89 -4.55 -0.49 -13.65
C PRO A 89 -5.73 -0.50 -14.64
N ASP A 90 -5.97 -1.64 -15.29
CA ASP A 90 -7.13 -1.83 -16.16
C ASP A 90 -8.31 -2.37 -15.33
N ASN A 91 -8.98 -1.46 -14.64
CA ASN A 91 -10.12 -1.80 -13.80
C ASN A 91 -11.33 -2.34 -14.60
N ALA A 92 -11.42 -2.04 -15.90
CA ALA A 92 -12.49 -2.57 -16.74
C ALA A 92 -12.27 -4.05 -17.01
N ALA A 93 -11.10 -4.41 -17.55
CA ALA A 93 -10.72 -5.81 -17.75
C ALA A 93 -10.73 -6.59 -16.43
N GLY A 94 -10.28 -5.96 -15.33
CA GLY A 94 -10.29 -6.58 -14.00
C GLY A 94 -11.69 -6.96 -13.52
N ARG A 95 -12.72 -6.12 -13.75
CA ARG A 95 -14.11 -6.43 -13.38
C ARG A 95 -14.72 -7.54 -14.25
N GLU A 96 -14.40 -7.54 -15.54
CA GLU A 96 -14.86 -8.59 -16.46
C GLU A 96 -14.27 -9.94 -16.07
N ILE A 97 -12.95 -10.01 -15.90
CA ILE A 97 -12.24 -11.25 -15.51
C ILE A 97 -12.76 -11.77 -14.17
N ALA A 98 -12.94 -10.89 -13.18
CA ALA A 98 -13.44 -11.25 -11.86
C ALA A 98 -14.81 -11.96 -11.91
N SER A 99 -15.62 -11.68 -12.94
CA SER A 99 -16.97 -12.24 -13.12
C SER A 99 -16.98 -13.52 -13.96
N LEU A 100 -15.84 -13.93 -14.55
CA LEU A 100 -15.77 -15.12 -15.39
C LEU A 100 -16.00 -16.39 -14.55
N PRO A 101 -16.72 -17.39 -15.10
CA PRO A 101 -16.89 -18.69 -14.46
C PRO A 101 -15.55 -19.40 -14.26
N ALA A 102 -15.34 -19.91 -13.05
CA ALA A 102 -14.15 -20.60 -12.60
C ALA A 102 -14.48 -21.99 -12.03
N LYS A 103 -13.55 -22.92 -12.16
CA LYS A 103 -13.57 -24.26 -11.59
C LYS A 103 -12.21 -24.59 -10.98
N CYS A 104 -12.20 -25.45 -9.97
CA CYS A 104 -10.95 -25.92 -9.40
C CYS A 104 -10.18 -26.82 -10.38
N ILE A 105 -8.85 -26.70 -10.37
CA ILE A 105 -7.93 -27.51 -11.16
C ILE A 105 -7.54 -28.81 -10.46
N SER A 106 -7.76 -28.91 -9.14
CA SER A 106 -7.38 -30.08 -8.36
C SER A 106 -8.33 -31.24 -8.66
N GLU A 107 -7.77 -32.39 -9.03
CA GLU A 107 -8.53 -33.61 -9.25
C GLU A 107 -9.33 -34.01 -8.00
N GLY A 108 -10.62 -34.28 -8.18
CA GLY A 108 -11.54 -34.60 -7.09
C GLY A 108 -12.21 -33.40 -6.40
N CYS A 109 -11.78 -32.16 -6.69
CA CYS A 109 -12.48 -30.99 -6.20
C CYS A 109 -13.66 -30.61 -7.11
N SER A 110 -14.87 -30.56 -6.57
CA SER A 110 -16.08 -30.15 -7.29
C SER A 110 -16.39 -28.65 -7.19
N TRP A 111 -15.44 -27.84 -6.73
CA TRP A 111 -15.67 -26.40 -6.53
C TRP A 111 -15.82 -25.67 -7.87
N THR A 112 -16.86 -24.84 -7.95
CA THR A 112 -17.16 -23.94 -9.07
C THR A 112 -17.65 -22.61 -8.53
N GLY A 113 -17.33 -21.51 -9.21
CA GLY A 113 -17.74 -20.15 -8.82
C GLY A 113 -17.32 -19.13 -9.87
N CYS A 114 -17.10 -17.88 -9.48
CA CYS A 114 -16.42 -16.89 -10.33
C CYS A 114 -14.94 -16.74 -9.96
N ILE A 115 -14.14 -16.14 -10.85
CA ILE A 115 -12.70 -15.89 -10.59
C ILE A 115 -12.49 -15.08 -9.30
N LYS A 116 -13.36 -14.10 -9.01
CA LYS A 116 -13.28 -13.32 -7.76
C LYS A 116 -13.38 -14.20 -6.52
N GLU A 117 -14.28 -15.18 -6.52
CA GLU A 117 -14.46 -16.13 -5.42
C GLU A 117 -13.29 -17.12 -5.36
N TYR A 118 -12.81 -17.57 -6.52
CA TYR A 118 -11.63 -18.44 -6.61
C TYR A 118 -10.42 -17.82 -5.92
N GLU A 119 -10.04 -16.60 -6.31
CA GLU A 119 -8.87 -15.90 -5.74
C GLU A 119 -9.03 -15.60 -4.24
N ALA A 120 -10.24 -15.25 -3.79
CA ALA A 120 -10.47 -14.86 -2.39
C ALA A 120 -10.60 -16.04 -1.43
N GLN A 121 -11.29 -17.10 -1.88
CA GLN A 121 -11.79 -18.16 -0.99
C GLN A 121 -11.21 -19.53 -1.27
N HIS A 122 -10.70 -19.81 -2.47
CA HIS A 122 -10.34 -21.16 -2.88
C HIS A 122 -8.86 -21.35 -3.22
N GLU A 123 -8.23 -20.38 -3.89
CA GLU A 123 -6.83 -20.44 -4.29
C GLU A 123 -5.90 -20.59 -3.07
N GLY A 124 -5.08 -21.65 -3.08
CA GLY A 124 -4.20 -22.02 -1.95
C GLY A 124 -4.91 -22.56 -0.71
N LYS A 125 -6.23 -22.80 -0.78
CA LYS A 125 -7.06 -23.33 0.32
C LYS A 125 -7.79 -24.64 -0.06
N CYS A 126 -7.66 -25.11 -1.29
CA CYS A 126 -8.30 -26.33 -1.75
C CYS A 126 -7.78 -27.56 -0.99
N GLU A 127 -8.69 -28.32 -0.37
CA GLU A 127 -8.36 -29.54 0.39
C GLU A 127 -7.78 -30.66 -0.47
N TYR A 128 -8.14 -30.69 -1.75
CA TYR A 128 -7.70 -31.68 -2.74
C TYR A 128 -6.41 -31.25 -3.47
N GLU A 129 -5.88 -30.07 -3.17
CA GLU A 129 -4.62 -29.60 -3.74
C GLU A 129 -3.47 -30.44 -3.17
N ARG A 130 -2.58 -30.92 -4.06
CA ARG A 130 -1.35 -31.60 -3.66
C ARG A 130 -0.27 -30.57 -3.37
N VAL A 131 0.18 -30.52 -2.13
CA VAL A 131 1.20 -29.59 -1.64
C VAL A 131 2.45 -30.35 -1.18
N PRO A 132 3.66 -29.81 -1.36
CA PRO A 132 4.87 -30.42 -0.82
C PRO A 132 4.90 -30.29 0.70
N CYS A 133 5.24 -31.37 1.40
CA CYS A 133 5.55 -31.32 2.83
C CYS A 133 6.83 -30.50 3.04
N GLU A 134 6.81 -29.55 3.97
CA GLU A 134 7.96 -28.65 4.24
C GLU A 134 9.21 -29.40 4.71
N THR A 135 9.04 -30.57 5.33
CA THR A 135 10.16 -31.33 5.92
C THR A 135 10.68 -32.43 5.02
N CYS A 136 9.79 -33.22 4.37
CA CYS A 136 10.20 -34.35 3.52
C CYS A 136 10.02 -34.10 2.02
N GLN A 137 9.42 -32.97 1.62
CA GLN A 137 9.18 -32.55 0.23
C GLN A 137 8.27 -33.48 -0.60
N VAL A 138 7.69 -34.52 0.01
CA VAL A 138 6.71 -35.40 -0.65
C VAL A 138 5.40 -34.63 -0.91
N LEU A 139 4.80 -34.83 -2.08
CA LEU A 139 3.50 -34.25 -2.46
C LEU A 139 2.35 -35.00 -1.79
N ILE A 140 1.60 -34.30 -0.94
CA ILE A 140 0.47 -34.83 -0.17
C ILE A 140 -0.77 -33.97 -0.36
N LEU A 141 -1.96 -34.54 -0.17
CA LEU A 141 -3.19 -33.74 -0.17
C LEU A 141 -3.18 -32.76 1.01
N ARG A 142 -3.65 -31.53 0.78
CA ARG A 142 -3.72 -30.50 1.82
C ARG A 142 -4.53 -30.97 3.03
N SER A 143 -5.64 -31.68 2.82
CA SER A 143 -6.46 -32.29 3.89
C SER A 143 -5.72 -33.34 4.71
N GLU A 144 -4.71 -34.00 4.13
CA GLU A 144 -3.91 -35.03 4.80
C GLU A 144 -2.63 -34.48 5.45
N LYS A 145 -2.35 -33.17 5.30
CA LYS A 145 -1.10 -32.54 5.77
C LYS A 145 -0.87 -32.75 7.26
N GLU A 146 -1.89 -32.60 8.10
CA GLU A 146 -1.78 -32.80 9.54
C GLU A 146 -1.49 -34.27 9.88
N ARG A 147 -2.28 -35.20 9.33
CA ARG A 147 -2.07 -36.64 9.52
C ARG A 147 -0.67 -37.07 9.08
N HIS A 148 -0.21 -36.58 7.93
CA HIS A 148 1.13 -36.86 7.42
C HIS A 148 2.20 -36.34 8.39
N ASN A 149 2.17 -35.05 8.76
CA ASN A 149 3.16 -34.43 9.63
C ASN A 149 3.26 -35.12 11.00
N GLU A 150 2.13 -35.53 11.57
CA GLU A 150 2.09 -36.17 12.88
C GLU A 150 2.51 -37.64 12.84
N ARG A 151 2.04 -38.41 11.84
CA ARG A 151 2.05 -39.88 11.89
C ARG A 151 2.95 -40.54 10.85
N GLU A 152 3.06 -39.97 9.66
CA GLU A 152 3.64 -40.63 8.47
C GLU A 152 4.96 -40.00 8.01
N CYS A 153 5.19 -38.72 8.32
CA CYS A 153 6.38 -38.00 7.87
C CYS A 153 7.64 -38.58 8.54
N GLU A 154 8.49 -39.23 7.73
CA GLU A 154 9.75 -39.80 8.22
C GLU A 154 10.72 -38.75 8.76
N ALA A 155 10.57 -37.50 8.32
CA ALA A 155 11.39 -36.38 8.74
C ALA A 155 10.77 -35.58 9.90
N ARG A 156 9.65 -36.04 10.50
CA ARG A 156 8.99 -35.33 11.60
C ARG A 156 9.91 -35.13 12.78
N THR A 157 9.68 -34.04 13.50
CA THR A 157 10.45 -33.66 14.69
C THR A 157 9.69 -34.04 15.95
N LEU A 158 10.35 -34.73 16.89
CA LEU A 158 9.82 -35.07 18.20
C LEU A 158 10.61 -34.36 19.30
N ASN A 159 9.91 -33.96 20.36
CA ASN A 159 10.54 -33.41 21.55
C ASN A 159 10.97 -34.55 22.48
N CYS A 160 12.23 -34.53 22.92
CA CYS A 160 12.69 -35.47 23.93
C CYS A 160 11.89 -35.28 25.23
N LYS A 161 11.31 -36.38 25.74
CA LYS A 161 10.49 -36.37 26.96
C LYS A 161 11.23 -35.85 28.20
N TYR A 162 12.56 -35.96 28.24
CA TYR A 162 13.40 -35.62 29.38
C TYR A 162 14.07 -34.24 29.27
N CYS A 163 14.72 -33.92 28.15
CA CYS A 163 15.40 -32.63 27.98
C CYS A 163 14.55 -31.55 27.28
N LYS A 164 13.41 -31.93 26.70
CA LYS A 164 12.48 -31.05 25.96
C LYS A 164 13.03 -30.44 24.67
N VAL A 165 14.25 -30.80 24.26
CA VAL A 165 14.84 -30.39 22.97
C VAL A 165 14.26 -31.22 21.83
N SER A 166 14.08 -30.59 20.67
CA SER A 166 13.49 -31.18 19.45
C SER A 166 14.54 -31.91 18.60
N PHE A 167 14.23 -33.12 18.14
CA PHE A 167 15.09 -33.94 17.29
C PHE A 167 14.30 -34.63 16.17
N ASN A 168 14.96 -35.03 15.09
CA ASN A 168 14.33 -35.84 14.05
C ASN A 168 13.87 -37.20 14.61
N PHE A 169 12.75 -37.72 14.13
CA PHE A 169 12.21 -39.02 14.54
C PHE A 169 13.23 -40.17 14.41
N LYS A 170 14.08 -40.17 13.36
CA LYS A 170 15.10 -41.21 13.18
C LYS A 170 16.23 -41.11 14.22
N GLU A 171 16.48 -39.94 14.80
CA GLU A 171 17.61 -39.65 15.68
C GLU A 171 17.24 -39.73 17.17
N ILE A 172 15.95 -39.70 17.53
CA ILE A 172 15.51 -39.62 18.93
C ILE A 172 16.00 -40.81 19.79
N LYS A 173 16.16 -42.00 19.19
CA LYS A 173 16.72 -43.19 19.89
C LYS A 173 18.20 -43.04 20.17
N ALA A 174 18.98 -42.53 19.20
CA ALA A 174 20.40 -42.25 19.40
C ALA A 174 20.60 -41.13 20.43
N HIS A 175 19.71 -40.13 20.45
CA HIS A 175 19.71 -39.09 21.47
C HIS A 175 19.53 -39.65 22.90
N ASP A 176 18.61 -40.61 23.11
CA ASP A 176 18.36 -41.21 24.43
C ASP A 176 19.64 -41.80 25.05
N GLU A 177 20.57 -42.30 24.24
CA GLU A 177 21.85 -42.85 24.69
C GLU A 177 22.82 -41.77 25.23
N ILE A 178 22.72 -40.54 24.73
CA ILE A 178 23.58 -39.40 25.11
C ILE A 178 22.86 -38.32 25.95
N CYS A 179 21.55 -38.45 26.16
CA CYS A 179 20.74 -37.44 26.82
C CYS A 179 21.11 -37.31 28.31
N GLN A 180 21.53 -36.11 28.72
CA GLN A 180 21.96 -35.81 30.09
C GLN A 180 20.84 -35.90 31.13
N LYS A 181 19.59 -35.69 30.72
CA LYS A 181 18.41 -35.83 31.58
C LYS A 181 17.76 -37.21 31.51
N PHE A 182 18.34 -38.15 30.76
CA PHE A 182 17.81 -39.51 30.66
C PHE A 182 17.90 -40.23 32.01
N PRO A 183 16.83 -40.89 32.48
CA PRO A 183 16.80 -41.58 33.76
C PRO A 183 17.58 -42.90 33.70
N MET A 184 18.63 -43.00 34.51
CA MET A 184 19.44 -44.20 34.71
C MET A 184 19.06 -44.95 36.00
N GLN A 185 19.46 -46.22 36.06
CA GLN A 185 19.32 -47.08 37.24
C GLN A 185 20.71 -47.46 37.78
N CYS A 186 20.91 -47.26 39.08
CA CYS A 186 22.12 -47.74 39.76
C CYS A 186 22.02 -49.25 39.99
N LYS A 187 23.06 -49.99 39.58
CA LYS A 187 23.11 -51.46 39.75
C LYS A 187 23.43 -51.87 41.19
N ASP A 188 24.13 -51.04 41.96
CA ASP A 188 24.63 -51.39 43.31
C ASP A 188 23.57 -51.18 44.41
N CYS A 189 22.85 -50.05 44.37
CA CYS A 189 21.78 -49.76 45.32
C CYS A 189 20.36 -49.96 44.76
N GLY A 190 20.23 -50.25 43.46
CA GLY A 190 18.94 -50.45 42.80
C GLY A 190 18.11 -49.18 42.56
N LYS A 191 18.59 -48.00 42.97
CA LYS A 191 17.86 -46.73 42.83
C LYS A 191 17.63 -46.38 41.35
N LYS A 192 16.36 -46.18 40.99
CA LYS A 192 15.90 -45.84 39.62
C LYS A 192 15.69 -44.32 39.46
N LYS A 193 15.61 -43.86 38.22
CA LYS A 193 15.30 -42.46 37.83
C LYS A 193 16.36 -41.42 38.22
N ILE A 194 17.63 -41.78 38.17
CA ILE A 194 18.73 -40.84 38.40
C ILE A 194 19.06 -40.17 37.06
N PRO A 195 18.94 -38.84 36.89
CA PRO A 195 19.38 -38.18 35.66
C PRO A 195 20.85 -38.50 35.38
N ARG A 196 21.21 -38.79 34.13
CA ARG A 196 22.58 -39.14 33.72
C ARG A 196 23.62 -38.15 34.24
N GLU A 197 23.33 -36.85 34.18
CA GLU A 197 24.20 -35.78 34.70
C GLU A 197 24.49 -35.89 36.22
N LYS A 198 23.55 -36.45 37.00
CA LYS A 198 23.67 -36.61 38.47
C LYS A 198 24.10 -38.02 38.88
N PHE A 199 24.40 -38.89 37.93
CA PHE A 199 24.72 -40.29 38.20
C PHE A 199 26.11 -40.43 38.84
N LEU A 200 27.07 -39.58 38.46
CA LEU A 200 28.40 -39.51 39.07
C LEU A 200 28.33 -39.12 40.55
N ASP A 201 27.55 -38.09 40.89
CA ASP A 201 27.36 -37.64 42.28
C ASP A 201 26.67 -38.72 43.14
N HIS A 202 25.71 -39.42 42.55
CA HIS A 202 25.08 -40.57 43.19
C HIS A 202 26.09 -41.71 43.41
N SER A 203 26.95 -42.01 42.44
CA SER A 203 27.99 -43.04 42.59
C SER A 203 28.96 -42.74 43.72
N LYS A 204 29.30 -41.46 43.93
CA LYS A 204 30.19 -40.99 45.00
C LYS A 204 29.55 -41.08 46.41
N SER A 205 28.23 -41.01 46.50
CA SER A 205 27.47 -40.99 47.78
C SER A 205 26.64 -42.27 48.01
N CYS A 206 26.76 -43.26 47.14
CA CYS A 206 26.04 -44.52 47.23
C CYS A 206 26.59 -45.36 48.40
N ALA A 207 25.78 -45.58 49.45
CA ALA A 207 26.15 -46.23 50.70
C ALA A 207 26.58 -47.72 50.61
N LYS A 208 26.78 -48.25 49.39
CA LYS A 208 27.30 -49.60 49.12
C LYS A 208 28.61 -49.60 48.31
N SER A 209 29.25 -48.45 48.07
CA SER A 209 30.51 -48.41 47.31
C SER A 209 31.72 -48.75 48.18
N LYS A 210 32.64 -49.57 47.66
CA LYS A 210 33.95 -49.84 48.25
C LYS A 210 34.98 -48.87 47.64
N THR A 211 35.90 -48.38 48.45
CA THR A 211 36.85 -47.32 48.08
C THR A 211 37.85 -47.80 47.03
N ALA A 212 37.96 -47.06 45.93
CA ALA A 212 38.79 -47.40 44.78
C ALA A 212 40.18 -46.76 44.87
N CYS A 213 41.14 -47.32 44.14
CA CYS A 213 42.49 -46.80 43.91
C CYS A 213 42.50 -45.26 43.69
N PRO A 214 43.53 -44.52 44.16
CA PRO A 214 43.69 -43.08 43.91
C PRO A 214 43.64 -42.69 42.42
N PHE A 215 44.00 -43.60 41.52
CA PHE A 215 43.93 -43.43 40.06
C PHE A 215 42.61 -43.88 39.42
N SER A 216 41.57 -44.10 40.23
CA SER A 216 40.25 -44.54 39.76
C SER A 216 39.57 -43.52 38.83
N GLU A 217 39.79 -42.23 39.02
CA GLU A 217 39.28 -41.18 38.13
C GLU A 217 39.95 -41.20 36.74
N VAL A 218 41.08 -41.89 36.58
CA VAL A 218 41.78 -42.10 35.30
C VAL A 218 41.54 -43.51 34.72
N GLY A 219 40.68 -44.32 35.36
CA GLY A 219 40.20 -45.61 34.86
C GLY A 219 40.65 -46.87 35.61
N CYS A 220 41.44 -46.76 36.68
CA CYS A 220 41.84 -47.93 37.48
C CYS A 220 40.68 -48.48 38.32
N LYS A 221 40.34 -49.76 38.17
CA LYS A 221 39.20 -50.41 38.85
C LYS A 221 39.59 -51.27 40.05
N VAL A 222 40.86 -51.25 40.44
CA VAL A 222 41.40 -52.12 41.51
C VAL A 222 41.15 -51.49 42.89
N VAL A 223 40.79 -52.34 43.85
CA VAL A 223 40.63 -52.02 45.27
C VAL A 223 41.79 -52.70 45.99
N VAL A 224 42.62 -51.94 46.71
CA VAL A 224 43.92 -52.40 47.23
C VAL A 224 44.04 -52.12 48.74
N ASP A 225 44.61 -53.06 49.50
CA ASP A 225 44.98 -52.90 50.92
C ASP A 225 46.27 -52.07 51.08
N VAL A 226 46.43 -51.40 52.22
CA VAL A 226 47.50 -50.41 52.48
C VAL A 226 48.92 -50.98 52.33
N ALA A 227 49.11 -52.29 52.57
CA ALA A 227 50.41 -52.96 52.47
C ALA A 227 50.86 -53.24 51.02
N ASP A 228 49.92 -53.43 50.08
CA ASP A 228 50.18 -53.77 48.67
C ASP A 228 50.00 -52.55 47.73
N ALA A 229 49.61 -51.40 48.28
CA ALA A 229 49.31 -50.19 47.53
C ALA A 229 50.55 -49.57 46.85
N VAL A 230 51.74 -49.71 47.44
CA VAL A 230 52.97 -49.08 46.93
C VAL A 230 53.42 -49.73 45.62
N THR A 231 53.49 -51.07 45.58
CA THR A 231 53.85 -51.87 44.41
C THR A 231 52.81 -51.76 43.29
N HIS A 232 51.52 -51.72 43.64
CA HIS A 232 50.43 -51.50 42.68
C HIS A 232 50.49 -50.10 42.06
N ASN A 233 50.77 -49.06 42.87
CA ASN A 233 50.89 -47.69 42.41
C ASN A 233 52.12 -47.51 41.49
N GLU A 234 53.29 -48.07 41.83
CA GLU A 234 54.50 -47.98 41.00
C GLU A 234 54.30 -48.58 39.59
N GLY A 235 53.58 -49.70 39.48
CA GLY A 235 53.24 -50.31 38.19
C GLY A 235 52.18 -49.53 37.38
N LEU A 236 51.36 -48.71 38.05
CA LEU A 236 50.30 -47.92 37.41
C LEU A 236 50.75 -46.52 36.97
N VAL A 237 51.81 -45.95 37.56
CA VAL A 237 52.30 -44.58 37.20
C VAL A 237 52.56 -44.46 35.71
N PHE A 238 53.17 -45.47 35.08
CA PHE A 238 53.45 -45.46 33.64
C PHE A 238 52.18 -45.48 32.78
N ILE A 239 51.16 -46.23 33.22
CA ILE A 239 49.86 -46.32 32.55
C ILE A 239 49.11 -44.99 32.69
N VAL A 240 49.08 -44.41 33.89
CA VAL A 240 48.45 -43.11 34.16
C VAL A 240 49.14 -42.00 33.38
N PHE A 241 50.47 -41.97 33.35
CA PHE A 241 51.24 -41.03 32.55
C PHE A 241 50.89 -41.14 31.06
N SER A 242 50.78 -42.36 30.53
CA SER A 242 50.38 -42.61 29.14
C SER A 242 48.95 -42.12 28.84
N VAL A 243 48.01 -42.32 29.76
CA VAL A 243 46.63 -41.82 29.63
C VAL A 243 46.57 -40.30 29.69
N VAL A 244 47.31 -39.67 30.61
CA VAL A 244 47.39 -38.21 30.71
C VAL A 244 47.99 -37.61 29.44
N VAL A 245 49.06 -38.20 28.89
CA VAL A 245 49.66 -37.75 27.61
C VAL A 245 48.65 -37.87 26.46
N LEU A 246 47.87 -38.95 26.40
CA LEU A 246 46.80 -39.10 25.40
C LEU A 246 45.68 -38.05 25.58
N GLN A 247 45.29 -37.75 26.83
CA GLN A 247 44.31 -36.69 27.13
C GLN A 247 44.83 -35.30 26.77
N VAL A 248 46.10 -34.99 27.05
CA VAL A 248 46.73 -33.71 26.67
C VAL A 248 46.73 -33.56 25.15
N ARG A 249 47.12 -34.61 24.40
CA ARG A 249 47.04 -34.60 22.93
C ARG A 249 45.61 -34.42 22.42
N ALA A 250 44.62 -35.03 23.08
CA ALA A 250 43.22 -34.84 22.72
C ALA A 250 42.76 -33.39 22.98
N LEU A 251 43.17 -32.79 24.09
CA LEU A 251 42.89 -31.39 24.41
C LEU A 251 43.58 -30.43 23.45
N GLU A 252 44.83 -30.68 23.07
CA GLU A 252 45.54 -29.90 22.04
C GLU A 252 44.79 -29.91 20.70
N ASN A 253 44.29 -31.07 20.29
CA ASN A 253 43.45 -31.19 19.08
C ASN A 253 42.15 -30.39 19.21
N ILE A 254 41.47 -30.46 20.36
CA ILE A 254 40.24 -29.69 20.62
C ILE A 254 40.53 -28.19 20.57
N VAL A 255 41.60 -27.71 21.21
CA VAL A 255 42.00 -26.31 21.19
C VAL A 255 42.30 -25.84 19.76
N CYS A 256 42.97 -26.66 18.95
CA CYS A 256 43.24 -26.34 17.56
C CYS A 256 41.94 -26.18 16.74
N VAL A 257 40.98 -27.09 16.92
CA VAL A 257 39.66 -27.01 16.26
C VAL A 257 38.88 -25.78 16.73
N LEU A 258 38.85 -25.52 18.04
CA LEU A 258 38.18 -24.34 18.60
C LEU A 258 38.80 -23.04 18.08
N ASN A 259 40.14 -22.96 18.00
CA ASN A 259 40.82 -21.77 17.49
C ASN A 259 40.47 -21.51 16.02
N ARG A 260 40.39 -22.57 15.19
CA ARG A 260 39.91 -22.46 13.80
C ARG A 260 38.45 -22.00 13.71
N GLU A 261 37.59 -22.47 14.61
CA GLU A 261 36.17 -22.07 14.65
C GLU A 261 36.03 -20.59 15.06
N VAL A 262 36.86 -20.11 16.00
CA VAL A 262 36.93 -18.70 16.41
C VAL A 262 37.41 -17.82 15.26
N GLU A 263 38.47 -18.20 14.55
CA GLU A 263 38.95 -17.48 13.37
C GLU A 263 37.88 -17.41 12.27
N ARG A 264 37.20 -18.52 11.99
CA ARG A 264 36.08 -18.57 11.04
C ARG A 264 34.93 -17.64 11.47
N SER A 265 34.61 -17.62 12.76
CA SER A 265 33.58 -16.75 13.34
C SER A 265 33.96 -15.27 13.27
N SER A 266 35.24 -14.94 13.47
CA SER A 266 35.77 -13.58 13.35
C SER A 266 35.62 -13.04 11.93
N LEU A 267 36.00 -13.82 10.92
CA LEU A 267 35.87 -13.45 9.51
C LEU A 267 34.41 -13.21 9.09
N THR A 268 33.49 -14.01 9.61
CA THR A 268 32.05 -13.84 9.33
C THR A 268 31.48 -12.59 10.02
N LEU A 269 31.89 -12.29 11.25
CA LEU A 269 31.55 -11.04 11.94
C LEU A 269 32.06 -9.79 11.21
N GLU A 270 33.29 -9.82 10.68
CA GLU A 270 33.83 -8.72 9.88
C GLU A 270 33.08 -8.52 8.56
N ALA A 271 32.70 -9.61 7.89
CA ALA A 271 31.88 -9.56 6.68
C ALA A 271 30.50 -8.95 6.98
N PHE A 272 29.86 -9.40 8.06
CA PHE A 272 28.57 -8.86 8.49
C PHE A 272 28.67 -7.37 8.87
N SER A 273 29.73 -6.97 9.57
CA SER A 273 29.97 -5.56 9.95
C SER A 273 30.24 -4.66 8.75
N ARG A 274 30.88 -5.19 7.69
CA ARG A 274 31.01 -4.49 6.40
C ARG A 274 29.66 -4.34 5.71
N GLN A 275 28.87 -5.41 5.66
CA GLN A 275 27.54 -5.39 5.05
C GLN A 275 26.60 -4.41 5.78
N HIS A 276 26.59 -4.42 7.11
CA HIS A 276 25.77 -3.51 7.92
C HIS A 276 26.08 -2.04 7.61
N ARG A 277 27.35 -1.68 7.40
CA ARG A 277 27.73 -0.31 7.01
C ARG A 277 27.17 0.08 5.65
N LEU A 278 27.27 -0.80 4.65
CA LEU A 278 26.71 -0.57 3.32
C LEU A 278 25.18 -0.45 3.36
N ASP A 279 24.52 -1.28 4.17
CA ASP A 279 23.07 -1.24 4.35
C ASP A 279 22.65 0.07 5.05
N GLN A 280 23.41 0.54 6.03
CA GLN A 280 23.16 1.79 6.73
C GLN A 280 23.31 3.00 5.79
N ASP A 281 24.35 3.05 4.96
CA ASP A 281 24.53 4.09 3.95
C ASP A 281 23.40 4.06 2.91
N LYS A 282 22.93 2.86 2.54
CA LYS A 282 21.81 2.69 1.61
C LYS A 282 20.49 3.18 2.23
N ILE A 283 20.25 2.89 3.51
CA ILE A 283 19.08 3.36 4.26
C ILE A 283 19.09 4.90 4.33
N GLU A 284 20.22 5.52 4.62
CA GLU A 284 20.33 6.98 4.67
C GLU A 284 20.06 7.62 3.30
N ASN A 285 20.64 7.06 2.23
CA ASN A 285 20.38 7.51 0.87
C ASN A 285 18.91 7.37 0.46
N LEU A 286 18.27 6.26 0.83
CA LEU A 286 16.85 6.04 0.57
C LEU A 286 15.98 7.01 1.39
N SER A 287 16.30 7.24 2.66
CA SER A 287 15.61 8.20 3.52
C SER A 287 15.65 9.63 2.93
N ASN A 288 16.82 10.05 2.45
CA ASN A 288 16.98 11.34 1.77
C ASN A 288 16.15 11.43 0.49
N LYS A 289 16.09 10.35 -0.32
CA LYS A 289 15.24 10.28 -1.52
C LYS A 289 13.75 10.35 -1.16
N VAL A 290 13.29 9.67 -0.12
CA VAL A 290 11.90 9.74 0.35
C VAL A 290 11.54 11.18 0.70
N ARG A 291 12.35 11.85 1.52
CA ARG A 291 12.13 13.25 1.89
C ARG A 291 12.11 14.20 0.69
N GLN A 292 12.92 13.95 -0.33
CA GLN A 292 12.91 14.73 -1.58
C GLN A 292 11.63 14.51 -2.39
N LEU A 293 11.17 13.26 -2.49
CA LEU A 293 9.92 12.91 -3.18
C LEU A 293 8.72 13.52 -2.47
N GLU A 294 8.66 13.47 -1.14
CA GLU A 294 7.60 14.11 -0.33
C GLU A 294 7.51 15.61 -0.62
N ARG A 295 8.64 16.33 -0.66
CA ARG A 295 8.67 17.76 -1.01
C ARG A 295 8.14 18.03 -2.42
N THR A 296 8.52 17.19 -3.37
CA THR A 296 8.07 17.33 -4.76
C THR A 296 6.57 17.06 -4.87
N LEU A 297 6.06 16.06 -4.13
CA LEU A 297 4.64 15.76 -4.09
C LEU A 297 3.83 16.96 -3.58
N THR A 298 4.23 17.56 -2.45
CA THR A 298 3.56 18.76 -1.92
C THR A 298 3.55 19.91 -2.93
N MET A 299 4.65 20.15 -3.65
CA MET A 299 4.70 21.18 -4.68
C MET A 299 3.77 20.87 -5.86
N ARG A 300 3.64 19.59 -6.25
CA ARG A 300 2.71 19.16 -7.30
C ARG A 300 1.26 19.28 -6.87
N ASP A 301 0.93 18.99 -5.61
CA ASP A 301 -0.43 19.16 -5.09
C ASP A 301 -0.87 20.63 -5.12
N LEU A 302 0.03 21.57 -4.80
CA LEU A 302 -0.23 23.00 -4.93
C LEU A 302 -0.49 23.40 -6.40
N GLN A 303 0.35 22.93 -7.33
CA GLN A 303 0.15 23.19 -8.77
C GLN A 303 -1.15 22.59 -9.30
N LEU A 304 -1.52 21.40 -8.82
CA LEU A 304 -2.78 20.76 -9.19
C LEU A 304 -3.98 21.56 -8.67
N ALA A 305 -3.92 22.08 -7.44
CA ALA A 305 -4.97 22.94 -6.89
C ALA A 305 -5.13 24.24 -7.69
N GLU A 306 -4.02 24.89 -8.07
CA GLU A 306 -4.02 26.09 -8.91
C GLU A 306 -4.58 25.82 -10.33
N THR A 307 -4.19 24.69 -10.91
CA THR A 307 -4.69 24.26 -12.23
C THR A 307 -6.18 23.93 -12.19
N ASP A 308 -6.66 23.23 -11.14
CA ASP A 308 -8.07 22.91 -10.96
C ASP A 308 -8.91 24.16 -10.77
N GLN A 309 -8.40 25.15 -10.02
CA GLN A 309 -9.04 26.46 -9.91
C GLN A 309 -9.14 27.15 -11.28
N THR A 310 -8.05 27.18 -12.05
CA THR A 310 -8.04 27.80 -13.39
C THR A 310 -9.00 27.08 -14.34
N LEU A 311 -9.07 25.75 -14.30
CA LEU A 311 -10.00 24.95 -15.11
C LEU A 311 -11.46 25.25 -14.77
N ARG A 312 -11.79 25.37 -13.47
CA ARG A 312 -13.14 25.76 -13.04
C ARG A 312 -13.51 27.16 -13.53
N GLU A 313 -12.58 28.10 -13.51
CA GLU A 313 -12.81 29.44 -14.06
C GLU A 313 -13.07 29.40 -15.57
N LEU A 314 -12.32 28.58 -16.31
CA LEU A 314 -12.47 28.41 -17.76
C LEU A 314 -13.75 27.67 -18.16
N GLN A 315 -14.25 26.74 -17.34
CA GLN A 315 -15.44 25.96 -17.65
C GLN A 315 -16.70 26.83 -17.76
N PHE A 316 -16.77 27.92 -17.00
CA PHE A 316 -17.96 28.76 -16.89
C PHE A 316 -17.78 30.16 -17.47
N CYS A 317 -16.59 30.49 -18.01
CA CYS A 317 -16.37 31.80 -18.59
C CYS A 317 -17.06 31.94 -19.96
N THR A 318 -17.65 33.12 -20.19
CA THR A 318 -18.24 33.51 -21.48
C THR A 318 -17.58 34.78 -21.98
N PHE A 319 -17.67 35.03 -23.29
CA PHE A 319 -16.95 36.13 -23.98
C PHE A 319 -17.87 36.95 -24.89
N ASP A 320 -19.16 36.99 -24.58
CA ASP A 320 -20.20 37.63 -25.38
C ASP A 320 -21.06 38.58 -24.53
N GLY A 321 -20.61 38.90 -23.30
CA GLY A 321 -21.37 39.73 -22.36
C GLY A 321 -22.59 39.04 -21.75
N VAL A 322 -22.88 37.78 -22.10
CA VAL A 322 -24.01 37.02 -21.55
C VAL A 322 -23.49 35.94 -20.62
N PHE A 323 -24.00 35.89 -19.40
CA PHE A 323 -23.55 34.92 -18.40
C PHE A 323 -24.74 34.32 -17.66
N VAL A 324 -24.73 32.99 -17.49
CA VAL A 324 -25.76 32.25 -16.75
C VAL A 324 -25.09 31.49 -15.60
N TRP A 325 -25.44 31.87 -14.39
CA TRP A 325 -24.92 31.29 -13.15
C TRP A 325 -25.94 30.33 -12.54
N LYS A 326 -25.62 29.03 -12.60
CA LYS A 326 -26.36 27.98 -11.89
C LYS A 326 -25.89 27.91 -10.43
N ILE A 327 -26.83 27.99 -9.49
CA ILE A 327 -26.57 27.91 -8.05
C ILE A 327 -27.35 26.73 -7.48
N ALA A 328 -26.67 25.60 -7.33
CA ALA A 328 -27.20 24.38 -6.68
C ALA A 328 -26.93 24.39 -5.16
N ASP A 329 -27.53 23.45 -4.44
CA ASP A 329 -27.52 23.36 -2.97
C ASP A 329 -28.04 24.66 -2.32
N PHE A 330 -29.06 25.28 -2.92
CA PHE A 330 -29.52 26.61 -2.52
C PHE A 330 -29.91 26.65 -1.03
N SER A 331 -30.62 25.64 -0.55
CA SER A 331 -31.09 25.55 0.84
C SER A 331 -29.92 25.58 1.83
N ARG A 332 -28.88 24.77 1.58
CA ARG A 332 -27.66 24.73 2.41
C ARG A 332 -26.92 26.06 2.38
N ARG A 333 -26.66 26.60 1.18
CA ARG A 333 -25.94 27.87 1.01
C ARG A 333 -26.68 29.03 1.65
N ARG A 334 -28.02 29.04 1.59
CA ARG A 334 -28.84 30.05 2.25
C ARG A 334 -28.76 29.92 3.76
N GLN A 335 -28.78 28.71 4.32
CA GLN A 335 -28.61 28.49 5.76
C GLN A 335 -27.24 29.00 6.24
N ASP A 336 -26.18 28.77 5.46
CA ASP A 336 -24.84 29.31 5.76
C ASP A 336 -24.81 30.84 5.74
N ALA A 337 -25.52 31.48 4.80
CA ALA A 337 -25.64 32.93 4.74
C ALA A 337 -26.46 33.50 5.92
N VAL A 338 -27.56 32.84 6.30
CA VAL A 338 -28.37 33.23 7.48
C VAL A 338 -27.56 33.09 8.77
N ALA A 339 -26.78 32.03 8.90
CA ALA A 339 -25.90 31.81 10.04
C ALA A 339 -24.65 32.71 10.05
N GLY A 340 -24.44 33.53 9.01
CA GLY A 340 -23.30 34.42 8.88
C GLY A 340 -21.97 33.73 8.55
N ARG A 341 -21.95 32.42 8.31
CA ARG A 341 -20.73 31.66 7.94
C ARG A 341 -20.20 32.05 6.58
N THR A 342 -21.10 32.23 5.60
CA THR A 342 -20.74 32.63 4.24
C THR A 342 -21.78 33.63 3.73
N PRO A 343 -21.66 34.92 4.10
CA PRO A 343 -22.70 35.92 3.82
C PRO A 343 -22.91 36.20 2.32
N ALA A 344 -21.85 36.11 1.52
CA ALA A 344 -21.85 36.41 0.09
C ALA A 344 -21.15 35.31 -0.72
N MET A 345 -21.54 35.19 -1.98
CA MET A 345 -20.88 34.33 -2.96
C MET A 345 -20.51 35.13 -4.20
N PHE A 346 -19.42 34.74 -4.85
CA PHE A 346 -19.01 35.27 -6.14
C PHE A 346 -19.27 34.25 -7.23
N SER A 347 -19.73 34.71 -8.39
CA SER A 347 -19.81 33.88 -9.58
C SER A 347 -18.42 33.68 -10.20
N PRO A 348 -18.26 32.67 -11.07
CA PRO A 348 -17.18 32.67 -12.05
C PRO A 348 -17.13 33.99 -12.83
N ALA A 349 -15.93 34.31 -13.34
CA ALA A 349 -15.72 35.49 -14.17
C ALA A 349 -16.25 35.26 -15.59
N PHE A 350 -16.77 36.33 -16.20
CA PHE A 350 -17.18 36.38 -17.60
C PHE A 350 -16.73 37.68 -18.24
N TYR A 351 -16.78 37.75 -19.56
CA TYR A 351 -16.18 38.82 -20.34
C TYR A 351 -17.13 39.39 -21.38
N SER A 352 -16.92 40.67 -21.71
CA SER A 352 -17.67 41.34 -22.78
C SER A 352 -17.21 40.88 -24.18
N SER A 353 -15.94 40.50 -24.31
CA SER A 353 -15.33 39.92 -25.51
C SER A 353 -14.07 39.12 -25.11
N LYS A 354 -13.44 38.41 -26.06
CA LYS A 354 -12.19 37.65 -25.81
C LYS A 354 -11.08 38.48 -25.15
N TYR A 355 -11.04 39.78 -25.42
CA TYR A 355 -10.07 40.73 -24.88
C TYR A 355 -10.75 41.92 -24.16
N GLY A 356 -12.02 41.73 -23.77
CA GLY A 356 -12.87 42.77 -23.19
C GLY A 356 -12.79 42.87 -21.67
N TYR A 357 -13.76 43.55 -21.06
CA TYR A 357 -13.82 43.75 -19.61
C TYR A 357 -14.02 42.41 -18.90
N LYS A 358 -13.31 42.19 -17.79
CA LYS A 358 -13.52 41.04 -16.89
C LYS A 358 -14.54 41.42 -15.83
N MET A 359 -15.55 40.60 -15.63
CA MET A 359 -16.67 40.88 -14.72
C MET A 359 -17.08 39.65 -13.94
N CYS A 360 -17.69 39.84 -12.77
CA CYS A 360 -18.38 38.77 -12.05
C CYS A 360 -19.61 39.32 -11.31
N LEU A 361 -20.39 38.42 -10.73
CA LEU A 361 -21.53 38.74 -9.90
C LEU A 361 -21.23 38.44 -8.44
N ARG A 362 -21.78 39.24 -7.54
CA ARG A 362 -21.76 39.00 -6.09
C ARG A 362 -23.20 38.89 -5.59
N LEU A 363 -23.52 37.76 -4.95
CA LEU A 363 -24.86 37.47 -4.47
C LEU A 363 -24.87 37.23 -2.96
N TYR A 364 -25.84 37.86 -2.29
CA TYR A 364 -26.16 37.61 -0.88
C TYR A 364 -27.49 36.88 -0.81
N LEU A 365 -27.45 35.62 -0.37
CA LEU A 365 -28.64 34.76 -0.27
C LEU A 365 -29.59 35.15 0.88
N ASN A 366 -29.11 35.97 1.81
CA ASN A 366 -29.89 36.51 2.91
C ASN A 366 -29.84 38.05 2.95
N GLY A 367 -29.59 38.67 1.81
CA GLY A 367 -29.60 40.12 1.63
C GLY A 367 -28.40 40.87 2.23
N ASP A 368 -28.20 42.09 1.73
CA ASP A 368 -27.19 43.05 2.15
C ASP A 368 -27.76 44.47 2.18
N GLY A 369 -27.16 45.35 2.97
CA GLY A 369 -27.60 46.74 3.13
C GLY A 369 -29.10 46.85 3.48
N THR A 370 -29.85 47.61 2.69
CA THR A 370 -31.29 47.84 2.87
C THR A 370 -32.14 46.58 2.65
N GLY A 371 -31.62 45.55 1.98
CA GLY A 371 -32.31 44.28 1.72
C GLY A 371 -31.97 43.16 2.69
N ARG A 372 -31.15 43.43 3.71
CA ARG A 372 -30.67 42.42 4.66
C ARG A 372 -31.83 41.68 5.34
N GLY A 373 -31.80 40.35 5.27
CA GLY A 373 -32.78 39.45 5.86
C GLY A 373 -34.15 39.40 5.14
N THR A 374 -34.38 40.23 4.12
CA THR A 374 -35.69 40.35 3.46
C THR A 374 -35.65 40.03 1.97
N HIS A 375 -34.54 40.34 1.30
CA HIS A 375 -34.36 40.15 -0.14
C HIS A 375 -33.10 39.33 -0.44
N LEU A 376 -33.04 38.74 -1.63
CA LEU A 376 -31.77 38.47 -2.29
C LEU A 376 -31.18 39.81 -2.74
N SER A 377 -29.89 40.02 -2.50
CA SER A 377 -29.16 41.18 -3.00
C SER A 377 -28.13 40.73 -4.02
N LEU A 378 -28.20 41.30 -5.23
CA LEU A 378 -27.37 40.91 -6.36
C LEU A 378 -26.61 42.12 -6.89
N PHE A 379 -25.30 41.98 -7.01
CA PHE A 379 -24.40 43.05 -7.42
C PHE A 379 -23.53 42.60 -8.58
N PHE A 380 -23.19 43.57 -9.42
CA PHE A 380 -22.23 43.45 -10.51
C PHE A 380 -20.87 43.97 -10.06
N VAL A 381 -19.80 43.32 -10.52
CA VAL A 381 -18.43 43.64 -10.15
C VAL A 381 -17.58 43.73 -11.41
N VAL A 382 -16.91 44.88 -11.58
CA VAL A 382 -15.82 45.02 -12.54
C VAL A 382 -14.55 44.46 -11.90
N MET A 383 -13.89 43.54 -12.59
CA MET A 383 -12.65 42.90 -12.15
C MET A 383 -11.48 43.38 -13.00
N ARG A 384 -10.28 43.31 -12.45
CA ARG A 384 -9.05 43.57 -13.20
C ARG A 384 -8.86 42.52 -14.30
N GLY A 385 -8.90 42.96 -15.54
CA GLY A 385 -8.65 42.17 -16.73
C GLY A 385 -7.21 42.28 -17.23
N LYS A 386 -6.78 41.31 -18.04
CA LYS A 386 -5.44 41.30 -18.64
C LYS A 386 -5.27 42.38 -19.71
N CYS A 387 -6.37 42.81 -20.32
CA CYS A 387 -6.40 43.74 -21.44
C CYS A 387 -6.93 45.13 -21.05
N ASP A 388 -7.08 45.44 -19.76
CA ASP A 388 -7.69 46.70 -19.26
C ASP A 388 -7.00 47.95 -19.78
N ALA A 389 -5.70 47.87 -20.11
CA ALA A 389 -4.94 48.99 -20.68
C ALA A 389 -5.40 49.38 -22.09
N LEU A 390 -6.11 48.50 -22.80
CA LEU A 390 -6.61 48.71 -24.17
C LEU A 390 -8.07 49.15 -24.20
N LEU A 391 -8.76 49.08 -23.06
CA LEU A 391 -10.21 49.33 -22.95
C LEU A 391 -10.49 50.79 -22.59
N LYS A 392 -11.69 51.26 -22.94
CA LYS A 392 -12.17 52.58 -22.57
C LYS A 392 -12.61 52.57 -21.10
N TRP A 393 -12.31 53.64 -20.37
CA TRP A 393 -12.70 53.79 -18.97
C TRP A 393 -13.30 55.17 -18.73
N PRO A 394 -14.28 55.32 -17.81
CA PRO A 394 -14.87 54.29 -16.96
C PRO A 394 -15.83 53.34 -17.71
N PHE A 395 -16.11 52.17 -17.12
CA PHE A 395 -17.06 51.19 -17.65
C PHE A 395 -18.47 51.81 -17.70
N SER A 396 -19.10 51.81 -18.87
CA SER A 396 -20.37 52.53 -19.13
C SER A 396 -21.44 51.69 -19.85
N GLN A 397 -21.22 50.38 -19.99
CA GLN A 397 -22.17 49.49 -20.63
C GLN A 397 -23.39 49.22 -19.74
N LYS A 398 -24.59 49.20 -20.33
CA LYS A 398 -25.82 48.83 -19.61
C LYS A 398 -25.72 47.39 -19.11
N VAL A 399 -26.05 47.18 -17.83
CA VAL A 399 -26.06 45.86 -17.20
C VAL A 399 -27.51 45.48 -16.90
N THR A 400 -27.90 44.27 -17.30
CA THR A 400 -29.19 43.66 -16.99
C THR A 400 -28.96 42.40 -16.16
N LEU A 401 -29.62 42.30 -15.02
CA LEU A 401 -29.55 41.19 -14.08
C LEU A 401 -30.91 40.51 -14.01
N MET A 402 -30.93 39.19 -13.99
CA MET A 402 -32.15 38.41 -14.00
C MET A 402 -32.08 37.23 -13.05
N LEU A 403 -33.17 36.96 -12.33
CA LEU A 403 -33.43 35.66 -11.72
C LEU A 403 -34.43 34.93 -12.62
N LEU A 404 -33.98 33.82 -13.18
CA LEU A 404 -34.75 33.08 -14.18
C LEU A 404 -35.84 32.24 -13.51
N ASP A 405 -37.08 32.49 -13.91
CA ASP A 405 -38.18 31.54 -13.75
C ASP A 405 -37.94 30.29 -14.61
N GLN A 406 -37.87 29.13 -13.97
CA GLN A 406 -37.55 27.86 -14.63
C GLN A 406 -38.75 27.28 -15.41
N ASN A 407 -39.92 27.89 -15.30
CA ASN A 407 -41.07 27.64 -16.17
C ASN A 407 -41.11 28.60 -17.38
N ASN A 408 -40.15 29.52 -17.48
CA ASN A 408 -40.01 30.48 -18.55
C ASN A 408 -41.25 31.38 -18.74
N ARG A 409 -41.95 31.73 -17.66
CA ARG A 409 -43.14 32.61 -17.70
C ARG A 409 -42.78 34.05 -17.39
N GLU A 410 -42.24 34.30 -16.20
CA GLU A 410 -41.96 35.66 -15.73
C GLU A 410 -40.61 35.69 -15.01
N HIS A 411 -39.58 36.22 -15.66
CA HIS A 411 -38.29 36.42 -15.01
C HIS A 411 -38.32 37.68 -14.14
N ILE A 412 -37.60 37.66 -13.01
CA ILE A 412 -37.35 38.88 -12.24
C ILE A 412 -36.16 39.56 -12.88
N ILE A 413 -36.33 40.82 -13.30
CA ILE A 413 -35.34 41.55 -14.08
C ILE A 413 -35.10 42.90 -13.42
N ASP A 414 -33.83 43.28 -13.32
CA ASP A 414 -33.43 44.64 -12.98
C ASP A 414 -32.29 45.06 -13.91
N ALA A 415 -32.23 46.34 -14.27
CA ALA A 415 -31.23 46.86 -15.18
C ALA A 415 -30.81 48.27 -14.81
N PHE A 416 -29.51 48.54 -14.94
CA PHE A 416 -28.97 49.86 -14.65
C PHE A 416 -27.90 50.25 -15.68
N ARG A 417 -27.67 51.56 -15.79
CA ARG A 417 -26.50 52.12 -16.46
C ARG A 417 -25.48 52.50 -15.39
N PRO A 418 -24.21 52.09 -15.53
CA PRO A 418 -23.15 52.46 -14.59
C PRO A 418 -23.05 53.97 -14.37
N ASP A 419 -22.89 54.37 -13.12
CA ASP A 419 -22.54 55.75 -12.77
C ASP A 419 -21.03 55.96 -12.99
N VAL A 420 -20.69 56.73 -14.02
CA VAL A 420 -19.30 57.00 -14.42
C VAL A 420 -18.49 57.75 -13.37
N THR A 421 -19.12 58.33 -12.36
CA THR A 421 -18.43 59.00 -11.24
C THR A 421 -18.11 58.03 -10.10
N SER A 422 -18.78 56.87 -10.05
CA SER A 422 -18.58 55.87 -9.01
C SER A 422 -17.25 55.13 -9.18
N THR A 423 -16.60 54.83 -8.05
CA THR A 423 -15.37 54.04 -7.99
C THR A 423 -15.58 52.59 -8.45
N SER A 424 -16.81 52.08 -8.40
CA SER A 424 -17.17 50.73 -8.86
C SER A 424 -16.84 50.48 -10.34
N PHE A 425 -16.86 51.53 -11.16
CA PHE A 425 -16.75 51.42 -12.62
C PHE A 425 -15.49 52.08 -13.19
N GLN A 426 -14.61 52.60 -12.33
CA GLN A 426 -13.30 53.07 -12.75
C GLN A 426 -12.41 51.88 -13.13
N ARG A 427 -11.29 52.16 -13.81
CA ARG A 427 -10.29 51.12 -14.11
C ARG A 427 -9.81 50.44 -12.82
N PRO A 428 -9.91 49.11 -12.70
CA PRO A 428 -9.51 48.40 -11.49
C PRO A 428 -8.04 48.57 -11.14
N ILE A 429 -7.78 48.88 -9.87
CA ILE A 429 -6.43 48.93 -9.28
C ILE A 429 -6.16 47.60 -8.55
N SER A 430 -7.13 47.15 -7.76
CA SER A 430 -7.19 45.84 -7.11
C SER A 430 -7.81 44.76 -8.01
N GLU A 431 -7.80 43.50 -7.57
CA GLU A 431 -8.44 42.37 -8.27
C GLU A 431 -9.92 42.63 -8.62
N MET A 432 -10.65 43.26 -7.70
CA MET A 432 -12.07 43.61 -7.86
C MET A 432 -12.32 45.04 -7.38
N ASN A 433 -13.20 45.75 -8.08
CA ASN A 433 -13.78 46.99 -7.59
C ASN A 433 -14.90 46.74 -6.57
N ILE A 434 -15.39 47.80 -5.94
CA ILE A 434 -16.57 47.75 -5.07
C ILE A 434 -17.78 47.34 -5.91
N ALA A 435 -18.50 46.33 -5.45
CA ALA A 435 -19.70 45.82 -6.13
C ALA A 435 -20.82 46.87 -6.17
N SER A 436 -21.53 46.97 -7.29
CA SER A 436 -22.66 47.89 -7.48
C SER A 436 -23.83 47.16 -8.14
N GLY A 437 -25.05 47.44 -7.71
CA GLY A 437 -26.24 46.72 -8.16
C GLY A 437 -27.43 46.89 -7.23
N CYS A 438 -28.15 45.81 -6.97
CA CYS A 438 -29.52 45.84 -6.50
C CYS A 438 -29.65 45.19 -5.10
N PRO A 439 -29.63 45.96 -4.00
CA PRO A 439 -29.84 45.43 -2.65
C PRO A 439 -31.20 44.76 -2.47
N LEU A 440 -32.25 45.24 -3.16
CA LEU A 440 -33.63 44.75 -3.07
C LEU A 440 -34.03 43.96 -4.33
N PHE A 441 -33.16 43.09 -4.83
CA PHE A 441 -33.33 42.44 -6.14
C PHE A 441 -34.52 41.49 -6.22
N CYS A 442 -34.68 40.58 -5.24
CA CYS A 442 -35.80 39.64 -5.20
C CYS A 442 -36.27 39.41 -3.76
N PRO A 443 -37.54 39.68 -3.40
CA PRO A 443 -38.06 39.37 -2.08
C PRO A 443 -37.92 37.88 -1.77
N LEU A 444 -37.39 37.53 -0.60
CA LEU A 444 -37.18 36.13 -0.21
C LEU A 444 -38.50 35.33 -0.15
N ALA A 445 -39.62 36.02 0.07
CA ALA A 445 -40.96 35.42 0.03
C ALA A 445 -41.30 34.82 -1.35
N LYS A 446 -40.79 35.37 -2.47
CA LYS A 446 -41.00 34.80 -3.82
C LYS A 446 -40.28 33.47 -4.03
N LEU A 447 -39.33 33.13 -3.15
CA LEU A 447 -38.57 31.88 -3.18
C LEU A 447 -39.09 30.86 -2.16
N ALA A 448 -40.09 31.21 -1.36
CA ALA A 448 -40.68 30.29 -0.38
C ALA A 448 -41.74 29.39 -1.03
N GLY A 449 -41.94 28.20 -0.46
CA GLY A 449 -42.97 27.25 -0.90
C GLY A 449 -42.73 26.70 -2.32
N LYS A 450 -43.80 26.54 -3.11
CA LYS A 450 -43.72 26.11 -4.51
C LYS A 450 -43.36 27.28 -5.42
N SER A 451 -42.10 27.69 -5.38
CA SER A 451 -41.56 28.73 -6.26
C SER A 451 -41.14 28.15 -7.60
N SER A 452 -41.41 28.85 -8.72
CA SER A 452 -40.92 28.46 -10.04
C SER A 452 -39.48 28.93 -10.30
N TYR A 453 -38.93 29.77 -9.43
CA TYR A 453 -37.55 30.25 -9.47
C TYR A 453 -36.57 29.27 -8.77
N LEU A 454 -37.05 28.55 -7.74
CA LEU A 454 -36.29 27.54 -7.00
C LEU A 454 -36.87 26.15 -7.24
N ARG A 455 -36.15 25.33 -8.01
CA ARG A 455 -36.52 23.96 -8.36
C ARG A 455 -35.30 23.06 -8.22
N ASP A 456 -35.51 21.84 -7.72
CA ASP A 456 -34.44 20.85 -7.50
C ASP A 456 -33.25 21.47 -6.72
N ASP A 457 -33.59 22.21 -5.66
CA ASP A 457 -32.69 22.99 -4.81
C ASP A 457 -31.69 23.90 -5.57
N THR A 458 -32.13 24.41 -6.73
CA THR A 458 -31.31 25.17 -7.66
C THR A 458 -32.01 26.43 -8.14
N ILE A 459 -31.26 27.54 -8.25
CA ILE A 459 -31.69 28.78 -8.93
C ILE A 459 -30.73 29.13 -10.07
N PHE A 460 -31.18 29.99 -10.99
CA PHE A 460 -30.36 30.48 -12.10
C PHE A 460 -30.39 32.00 -12.16
N ILE A 461 -29.21 32.62 -12.08
CA ILE A 461 -29.02 34.06 -12.29
C ILE A 461 -28.47 34.28 -13.68
N LYS A 462 -29.02 35.23 -14.44
CA LYS A 462 -28.49 35.63 -15.73
C LYS A 462 -28.04 37.08 -15.70
N ALA A 463 -26.87 37.37 -16.24
CA ALA A 463 -26.40 38.72 -16.50
C ALA A 463 -26.23 38.94 -18.00
N ILE A 464 -26.60 40.13 -18.46
CA ILE A 464 -26.41 40.58 -19.84
C ILE A 464 -25.79 41.96 -19.80
N VAL A 465 -24.63 42.10 -20.40
CA VAL A 465 -23.93 43.37 -20.59
C VAL A 465 -24.12 43.79 -22.04
N ASP A 466 -24.69 44.97 -22.23
CA ASP A 466 -24.87 45.56 -23.56
C ASP A 466 -23.50 45.80 -24.21
N LEU A 467 -23.29 45.28 -25.42
CA LEU A 467 -22.04 45.41 -26.16
C LEU A 467 -22.03 46.59 -27.14
N THR A 468 -23.11 47.38 -27.19
CA THR A 468 -23.20 48.53 -28.10
C THR A 468 -22.05 49.51 -27.84
N GLY A 469 -21.26 49.79 -28.88
CA GLY A 469 -20.14 50.73 -28.83
C GLY A 469 -18.79 50.17 -28.35
N LEU A 470 -18.68 48.86 -28.17
CA LEU A 470 -17.43 48.16 -27.83
C LEU A 470 -16.71 47.56 -29.04
#